data_AF-A0A1C5WL69-F1
#
_entry.id   AF-A0A1C5WL69-F1
#
_cell.length_a   1.000
_cell.length_b   1.000
_cell.length_c   1.000
_cell.angle_alpha   90.00
_cell.angle_beta   90.00
_cell.angle_gamma   90.00
#
_symmetry.space_group_name_H-M   'P 1'
#
loop_
_entity.id
_entity.type
_entity.pdbx_description
1 polymer ?
#
loop_
_entity_poly.entity_id
_entity_poly.type
_entity_poly.pdbx_seq_one_letter_code
_entity_poly.pdbx_strand_id
1 'polypeptide(L)'
;MTITENIRKELQALVDSKYQEFHSALVPGTENILGVRIPQLRVMAKEIAKRDDWRIFVEATDTKFYEEAMLQGMVIGRSKTALDEQMKYVERFVPRIDNWAVCDIFCGELKTAVKKGKETVWQFIQPYLKSTQEFELRFGIVMLLHYIDEGHIDLLLKYADSFCHDAYYARMAMAWMISICFVKFPEKTMEYLKHSKLDNWTYNKSLQKTIESLRIDKRTKDVLRSMKRR
;
A
#
# COMPACT_ATOMS: atom_id res chain seq x y z
N MET A 1 19.00 8.39 26.51
CA MET A 1 17.75 8.49 25.75
C MET A 1 17.93 7.66 24.49
N THR A 2 17.08 6.67 24.29
CA THR A 2 17.18 5.75 23.14
C THR A 2 16.87 6.50 21.84
N ILE A 3 17.29 5.96 20.69
CA ILE A 3 16.94 6.51 19.38
C ILE A 3 15.42 6.66 19.23
N THR A 4 14.65 5.68 19.71
CA THR A 4 13.20 5.66 19.67
C THR A 4 12.58 6.77 20.53
N GLU A 5 13.12 7.03 21.73
CA GLU A 5 12.67 8.14 22.58
C GLU A 5 12.92 9.51 21.94
N ASN A 6 14.07 9.70 21.29
CA ASN A 6 14.38 10.93 20.56
C ASN A 6 13.39 11.15 19.40
N ILE A 7 13.14 10.11 18.60
CA ILE A 7 12.22 10.18 17.46
C ILE A 7 10.79 10.48 17.94
N ARG A 8 10.35 9.89 19.05
CA ARG A 8 9.03 10.20 19.64
C ARG A 8 8.91 11.67 20.05
N LYS A 9 9.96 12.26 20.61
CA LYS A 9 9.98 13.70 20.93
C LYS A 9 9.89 14.55 19.66
N GLU A 10 10.62 14.18 18.61
CA GLU A 10 10.55 14.86 17.31
C GLU A 10 9.14 14.76 16.70
N LEU A 11 8.48 13.59 16.77
CA LEU A 11 7.10 13.40 16.33
C LEU A 11 6.12 14.27 17.13
N GLN A 12 6.25 14.31 18.46
CA GLN A 12 5.39 15.11 19.34
C GLN A 12 5.49 16.61 19.05
N ALA A 13 6.67 17.10 18.66
CA ALA A 13 6.86 18.49 18.27
C ALA A 13 6.16 18.87 16.96
N LEU A 14 5.69 17.89 16.18
CA LEU A 14 5.04 18.08 14.88
C LEU A 14 3.54 17.80 14.90
N VAL A 15 2.96 17.57 16.09
CA VAL A 15 1.53 17.30 16.27
C VAL A 15 0.68 18.43 15.73
N ASP A 16 -0.30 18.08 14.90
CA ASP A 16 -1.36 18.96 14.42
C ASP A 16 -2.71 18.34 14.80
N SER A 17 -3.33 18.84 15.87
CA SER A 17 -4.58 18.28 16.41
C SER A 17 -5.76 18.35 15.42
N LYS A 18 -5.80 19.34 14.52
CA LYS A 18 -6.84 19.40 13.50
C LYS A 18 -6.64 18.31 12.45
N TYR A 19 -5.38 18.05 12.09
CA TYR A 19 -5.06 16.95 11.19
C TYR A 19 -5.28 15.58 11.87
N GLN A 20 -4.98 15.46 13.17
CA GLN A 20 -5.26 14.27 13.97
C GLN A 20 -6.74 13.90 13.92
N GLU A 21 -7.64 14.84 14.21
CA GLU A 21 -9.09 14.62 14.20
C GLU A 21 -9.57 14.15 12.82
N PHE A 22 -9.18 14.89 11.77
CA PHE A 22 -9.52 14.55 10.39
C PHE A 22 -9.01 13.15 10.00
N HIS A 23 -7.74 12.84 10.30
CA HIS A 23 -7.10 11.59 9.89
C HIS A 23 -7.61 10.38 10.68
N SER A 24 -7.94 10.56 11.96
CA SER A 24 -8.51 9.50 12.81
C SER A 24 -9.84 8.97 12.24
N ALA A 25 -10.64 9.83 11.63
CA ALA A 25 -11.88 9.42 10.96
C ALA A 25 -11.65 8.58 9.69
N LEU A 26 -10.45 8.65 9.08
CA LEU A 26 -10.10 7.91 7.86
C LEU A 26 -9.50 6.52 8.14
N VAL A 27 -9.01 6.29 9.36
CA VAL A 27 -8.35 5.04 9.76
C VAL A 27 -9.05 4.48 11.01
N PRO A 28 -10.29 3.99 10.88
CA PRO A 28 -11.07 3.53 12.02
C PRO A 28 -10.40 2.34 12.70
N GLY A 29 -10.43 2.32 14.04
CA GLY A 29 -9.83 1.29 14.87
C GLY A 29 -8.35 1.48 15.18
N THR A 30 -7.70 2.51 14.61
CA THR A 30 -6.33 2.87 14.95
C THR A 30 -6.29 3.83 16.14
N GLU A 31 -5.59 3.42 17.20
CA GLU A 31 -5.35 4.23 18.39
C GLU A 31 -4.01 4.99 18.30
N ASN A 32 -3.77 5.92 19.23
CA ASN A 32 -2.49 6.61 19.39
C ASN A 32 -1.99 7.35 18.12
N ILE A 33 -2.91 7.93 17.35
CA ILE A 33 -2.61 8.84 16.24
C ILE A 33 -2.16 10.18 16.82
N LEU A 34 -0.99 10.68 16.41
CA LEU A 34 -0.47 11.98 16.84
C LEU A 34 -0.99 13.14 15.99
N GLY A 35 -1.29 12.90 14.71
CA GLY A 35 -1.60 13.95 13.74
C GLY A 35 -0.36 14.57 13.11
N VAL A 36 0.70 13.81 12.84
CA VAL A 36 1.87 14.31 12.10
C VAL A 36 1.65 14.14 10.60
N ARG A 37 1.85 15.20 9.81
CA ARG A 37 1.55 15.18 8.38
C ARG A 37 2.60 14.38 7.60
N ILE A 38 2.15 13.64 6.58
CA ILE A 38 3.01 12.83 5.70
C ILE A 38 4.25 13.55 5.16
N PRO A 39 4.19 14.83 4.70
CA PRO A 39 5.40 15.53 4.25
C PRO A 39 6.47 15.66 5.33
N GLN A 40 6.08 15.90 6.59
CA GLN A 40 7.01 15.99 7.71
C GLN A 40 7.61 14.61 8.03
N LEU A 41 6.80 13.56 8.05
CA LEU A 41 7.29 12.18 8.23
C LEU A 41 8.30 11.80 7.14
N ARG A 42 8.08 12.18 5.88
CA ARG A 42 9.04 11.92 4.79
C ARG A 42 10.36 12.67 4.95
N VAL A 43 10.33 13.88 5.50
CA VAL A 43 11.55 14.63 5.85
C VAL A 43 12.31 13.90 6.95
N MET A 44 11.62 13.55 8.04
CA MET A 44 12.23 12.78 9.14
C MET A 44 12.81 11.45 8.66
N ALA A 45 12.05 10.68 7.88
CA ALA A 45 12.47 9.38 7.37
C ALA A 45 13.76 9.48 6.54
N LYS A 46 13.88 10.53 5.72
CA LYS A 46 15.07 10.80 4.91
C LYS A 46 16.29 11.08 5.79
N GLU A 47 16.13 11.83 6.87
CA GLU A 47 17.24 12.15 7.76
C GLU A 47 17.63 10.96 8.64
N ILE A 48 16.66 10.20 9.15
CA ILE A 48 16.92 8.97 9.93
C ILE A 48 17.63 7.94 9.06
N ALA A 49 17.20 7.72 7.82
CA ALA A 49 17.80 6.74 6.90
C ALA A 49 19.26 7.04 6.51
N LYS A 50 19.80 8.22 6.85
CA LYS A 50 21.22 8.56 6.66
C LYS A 50 22.08 8.27 7.89
N ARG A 51 21.48 8.10 9.07
CA ARG A 51 22.19 7.83 10.32
C ARG A 51 22.66 6.38 10.35
N ASP A 52 23.74 6.07 11.04
CA ASP A 52 24.24 4.69 11.12
C ASP A 52 23.35 3.77 11.97
N ASP A 53 22.58 4.35 12.90
CA ASP A 53 21.74 3.67 13.87
C ASP A 53 20.28 3.47 13.41
N TRP A 54 19.95 3.79 12.16
CA TRP A 54 18.58 3.66 11.63
C TRP A 54 17.99 2.24 11.79
N ARG A 55 18.86 1.22 11.74
CA ARG A 55 18.49 -0.20 11.92
C ARG A 55 17.88 -0.45 13.29
N ILE A 56 18.45 0.15 14.33
CA ILE A 56 17.94 0.05 15.71
C ILE A 56 16.51 0.60 15.78
N PHE A 57 16.24 1.71 15.08
CA PHE A 57 14.89 2.29 15.07
C PHE A 57 13.87 1.42 14.33
N VAL A 58 14.20 0.88 13.16
CA VAL A 58 13.23 0.06 12.39
C VAL A 58 13.00 -1.32 13.00
N GLU A 59 13.96 -1.83 13.78
CA GLU A 59 13.85 -3.08 14.53
C GLU A 59 13.15 -2.92 15.89
N ALA A 60 12.96 -1.68 16.36
CA ALA A 60 12.26 -1.42 17.61
C ALA A 60 10.80 -1.92 17.54
N THR A 61 10.44 -2.78 18.49
CA THR A 61 9.12 -3.40 18.61
C THR A 61 8.20 -2.68 19.59
N ASP A 62 8.74 -1.77 20.41
CA ASP A 62 7.99 -1.03 21.43
C ASP A 62 7.19 0.15 20.87
N THR A 63 6.72 0.08 19.61
CA THR A 63 6.08 1.17 18.88
C THR A 63 4.81 1.67 19.58
N LYS A 64 4.75 2.97 19.85
CA LYS A 64 3.65 3.56 20.64
C LYS A 64 2.64 4.33 19.81
N PHE A 65 3.09 4.92 18.70
CA PHE A 65 2.26 5.81 17.89
C PHE A 65 2.08 5.28 16.48
N TYR A 66 0.92 5.59 15.90
CA TYR A 66 0.61 5.28 14.50
C TYR A 66 1.67 5.84 13.54
N GLU A 67 2.07 7.10 13.72
CA GLU A 67 3.08 7.73 12.89
C GLU A 67 4.48 7.19 13.13
N GLU A 68 4.75 6.58 14.29
CA GLU A 68 6.02 5.90 14.56
C GLU A 68 6.14 4.63 13.70
N ALA A 69 5.08 3.80 13.64
CA ALA A 69 5.03 2.64 12.76
C ALA A 69 5.20 3.05 11.28
N MET A 70 4.48 4.09 10.87
CA MET A 70 4.58 4.63 9.52
C MET A 70 5.99 5.13 9.19
N LEU A 71 6.62 5.84 10.13
CA LEU A 71 7.97 6.36 9.98
C LEU A 71 9.00 5.23 9.84
N GLN A 72 8.87 4.14 10.61
CA GLN A 72 9.71 2.96 10.45
C GLN A 72 9.61 2.38 9.03
N GLY A 73 8.40 2.22 8.50
CA GLY A 73 8.18 1.79 7.11
C GLY A 73 8.82 2.73 6.08
N MET A 74 8.67 4.04 6.26
CA MET A 74 9.31 5.04 5.37
C MET A 74 10.84 4.97 5.43
N VAL A 75 11.43 4.77 6.61
CA VAL A 75 12.88 4.62 6.78
C VAL A 75 13.38 3.36 6.07
N ILE A 76 12.67 2.23 6.21
CA ILE A 76 13.00 0.99 5.48
C ILE A 76 13.03 1.24 3.97
N GLY A 77 11.99 1.87 3.41
CA GLY A 77 11.91 2.17 1.97
C GLY A 77 12.98 3.15 1.45
N ARG A 78 13.44 4.07 2.32
CA ARG A 78 14.44 5.09 1.99
C ARG A 78 15.88 4.69 2.31
N SER A 79 16.08 3.59 3.03
CA SER A 79 17.39 3.10 3.40
C SER A 79 18.27 2.86 2.16
N LYS A 80 19.52 3.31 2.24
CA LYS A 80 20.52 3.10 1.18
C LYS A 80 21.31 1.81 1.44
N THR A 81 20.60 0.69 1.56
CA THR A 81 21.23 -0.62 1.68
C THR A 81 21.06 -1.50 0.44
N ALA A 82 21.77 -2.63 0.42
CA ALA A 82 21.63 -3.70 -0.56
C ALA A 82 20.19 -4.22 -0.57
N LEU A 83 19.71 -4.62 -1.75
CA LEU A 83 18.31 -5.02 -1.92
C LEU A 83 17.94 -6.18 -0.99
N ASP A 84 18.80 -7.20 -0.90
CA ASP A 84 18.55 -8.38 -0.07
C ASP A 84 18.45 -8.03 1.42
N GLU A 85 19.24 -7.08 1.89
CA GLU A 85 19.12 -6.58 3.26
C GLU A 85 17.82 -5.80 3.46
N GLN A 86 17.46 -4.93 2.50
CA GLN A 86 16.21 -4.19 2.55
C GLN A 86 15.00 -5.13 2.59
N MET A 87 15.01 -6.22 1.83
CA MET A 87 13.92 -7.20 1.80
C MET A 87 13.74 -7.93 3.15
N LYS A 88 14.81 -8.17 3.91
CA LYS A 88 14.71 -8.72 5.28
C LYS A 88 13.97 -7.76 6.22
N TYR A 89 14.19 -6.46 6.08
CA TYR A 89 13.45 -5.47 6.85
C TYR A 89 11.99 -5.35 6.40
N VAL A 90 11.73 -5.47 5.10
CA VAL A 90 10.35 -5.53 4.57
C VAL A 90 9.61 -6.72 5.16
N GLU A 91 10.20 -7.92 5.09
CA GLU A 91 9.62 -9.15 5.64
C GLU A 91 9.28 -9.02 7.14
N ARG A 92 10.16 -8.41 7.93
CA ARG A 92 9.91 -8.15 9.35
C ARG A 92 8.84 -7.10 9.61
N PHE A 93 8.67 -6.14 8.70
CA PHE A 93 7.73 -5.04 8.86
C PHE A 93 6.30 -5.41 8.46
N VAL A 94 6.13 -6.25 7.44
CA VAL A 94 4.80 -6.58 6.91
C VAL A 94 3.83 -7.12 7.97
N PRO A 95 4.21 -8.03 8.90
CA PRO A 95 3.33 -8.51 9.96
C PRO A 95 2.87 -7.43 10.94
N ARG A 96 3.50 -6.25 10.94
CA ARG A 96 3.20 -5.11 11.81
C ARG A 96 2.21 -4.14 11.17
N ILE A 97 1.80 -4.38 9.93
CA ILE A 97 0.81 -3.57 9.22
C ILE A 97 -0.57 -3.98 9.71
N ASP A 98 -1.28 -3.04 10.34
CA ASP A 98 -2.61 -3.24 10.93
C ASP A 98 -3.69 -2.32 10.33
N ASN A 99 -3.31 -1.46 9.38
CA ASN A 99 -4.22 -0.55 8.71
C ASN A 99 -3.79 -0.23 7.28
N TRP A 100 -4.77 0.24 6.49
CA TRP A 100 -4.59 0.50 5.07
C TRP A 100 -3.57 1.61 4.77
N ALA A 101 -3.49 2.63 5.62
CA ALA A 101 -2.66 3.80 5.35
C ALA A 101 -1.17 3.51 5.57
N VAL A 102 -0.82 2.76 6.62
CA VAL A 102 0.55 2.26 6.83
C VAL A 102 0.96 1.36 5.66
N CYS A 103 0.07 0.44 5.24
CA CYS A 103 0.31 -0.43 4.09
C CYS A 103 0.63 0.36 2.82
N ASP A 104 -0.26 1.27 2.43
CA ASP A 104 -0.18 1.95 1.13
C ASP A 104 1.03 2.89 1.06
N ILE A 105 1.31 3.60 2.16
CA ILE A 105 2.49 4.44 2.26
C ILE A 105 3.75 3.60 2.17
N PHE A 106 3.83 2.50 2.91
CA PHE A 106 4.99 1.62 2.89
C PHE A 106 5.25 1.06 1.49
N CYS A 107 4.23 0.52 0.82
CA CYS A 107 4.33 0.06 -0.56
C CYS A 107 4.82 1.17 -1.51
N GLY A 108 4.36 2.42 -1.31
CA GLY A 108 4.80 3.57 -2.09
C GLY A 108 6.30 3.88 -1.91
N GLU A 109 6.82 3.76 -0.69
CA GLU A 109 8.23 4.00 -0.37
C GLU A 109 9.17 2.90 -0.92
N LEU A 110 8.64 1.70 -1.21
CA LEU A 110 9.39 0.59 -1.83
C LEU A 110 9.60 0.70 -3.35
N LYS A 111 9.13 1.78 -3.98
CA LYS A 111 9.31 2.03 -5.43
C LYS A 111 10.77 1.95 -5.87
N THR A 112 11.71 2.40 -5.04
CA THR A 112 13.15 2.35 -5.33
C THR A 112 13.70 0.93 -5.30
N ALA A 113 13.21 0.08 -4.37
CA ALA A 113 13.56 -1.33 -4.30
C ALA A 113 13.12 -2.08 -5.56
N VAL A 114 11.88 -1.85 -6.01
CA VAL A 114 11.36 -2.40 -7.28
C VAL A 114 12.22 -1.99 -8.47
N LYS A 115 12.69 -0.73 -8.52
CA LYS A 115 13.60 -0.27 -9.58
C LYS A 115 14.98 -0.92 -9.53
N LYS A 116 15.49 -1.22 -8.34
CA LYS A 116 16.81 -1.86 -8.15
C LYS A 116 16.79 -3.34 -8.56
N GLY A 117 15.71 -4.06 -8.28
CA GLY A 117 15.58 -5.48 -8.60
C GLY A 117 14.13 -5.88 -8.82
N LYS A 118 13.61 -5.54 -10.00
CA LYS A 118 12.19 -5.74 -10.34
C LYS A 118 11.75 -7.20 -10.20
N GLU A 119 12.54 -8.12 -10.74
CA GLU A 119 12.24 -9.56 -10.68
C GLU A 119 12.41 -10.11 -9.26
N THR A 120 13.47 -9.73 -8.55
CA THR A 120 13.69 -10.13 -7.16
C THR A 120 12.51 -9.73 -6.27
N VAL A 121 12.05 -8.48 -6.38
CA VAL A 121 10.89 -8.00 -5.62
C VAL A 121 9.59 -8.66 -6.10
N TRP A 122 9.47 -8.97 -7.39
CA TRP A 122 8.30 -9.68 -7.93
C TRP A 122 8.16 -11.08 -7.32
N GLN A 123 9.27 -11.83 -7.23
CA GLN A 123 9.31 -13.13 -6.58
C GLN A 123 9.06 -13.02 -5.07
N PHE A 124 9.66 -12.01 -4.42
CA PHE A 124 9.47 -11.74 -3.00
C PHE A 124 8.00 -11.52 -2.62
N ILE A 125 7.20 -10.87 -3.47
CA ILE A 125 5.80 -10.59 -3.13
C ILE A 125 4.85 -11.78 -3.35
N GLN A 126 5.26 -12.85 -4.05
CA GLN A 126 4.39 -13.97 -4.40
C GLN A 126 3.74 -14.69 -3.21
N PRO A 127 4.44 -14.93 -2.08
CA PRO A 127 3.83 -15.55 -0.90
C PRO A 127 2.70 -14.71 -0.32
N TYR A 128 2.86 -13.38 -0.28
CA TYR A 128 1.85 -12.45 0.26
C TYR A 128 0.56 -12.45 -0.57
N LEU A 129 0.66 -12.65 -1.90
CA LEU A 129 -0.50 -12.76 -2.80
C LEU A 129 -1.37 -14.01 -2.53
N LYS A 130 -0.88 -14.94 -1.71
CA LYS A 130 -1.57 -16.17 -1.28
C LYS A 130 -1.87 -16.19 0.22
N SER A 131 -1.54 -15.13 0.95
CA SER A 131 -1.73 -15.07 2.39
C SER A 131 -3.22 -15.02 2.74
N THR A 132 -3.58 -15.64 3.86
CA THR A 132 -4.90 -15.53 4.49
C THR A 132 -5.02 -14.33 5.42
N GLN A 133 -3.91 -13.63 5.69
CA GLN A 133 -3.88 -12.46 6.55
C GLN A 133 -4.22 -11.22 5.73
N GLU A 134 -5.24 -10.46 6.15
CA GLU A 134 -5.79 -9.33 5.38
C GLU A 134 -4.72 -8.32 4.93
N PHE A 135 -3.83 -7.90 5.82
CA PHE A 135 -2.84 -6.87 5.52
C PHE A 135 -1.60 -7.40 4.80
N GLU A 136 -1.26 -8.68 4.96
CA GLU A 136 -0.26 -9.33 4.11
C GLU A 136 -0.75 -9.40 2.66
N LEU A 137 -2.00 -9.85 2.48
CA LEU A 137 -2.63 -9.91 1.17
C LEU A 137 -2.78 -8.51 0.56
N ARG A 138 -3.20 -7.52 1.36
CA ARG A 138 -3.23 -6.11 0.92
C ARG A 138 -1.85 -5.64 0.49
N PHE A 139 -0.81 -5.89 1.28
CA PHE A 139 0.57 -5.52 0.94
C PHE A 139 0.98 -6.10 -0.42
N GLY A 140 0.76 -7.41 -0.64
CA GLY A 140 1.02 -8.06 -1.92
C GLY A 140 0.29 -7.37 -3.08
N ILE A 141 -1.01 -7.13 -2.94
CA ILE A 141 -1.84 -6.52 -3.99
C ILE A 141 -1.41 -5.08 -4.29
N VAL A 142 -1.13 -4.27 -3.26
CA VAL A 142 -0.70 -2.87 -3.45
C VAL A 142 0.70 -2.81 -4.06
N MET A 143 1.58 -3.77 -3.77
CA MET A 143 2.87 -3.88 -4.46
C MET A 143 2.71 -4.14 -5.97
N LEU A 144 1.65 -4.84 -6.41
CA LEU A 144 1.37 -5.03 -7.86
C LEU A 144 1.16 -3.72 -8.61
N LEU A 145 0.82 -2.61 -7.94
CA LEU A 145 0.68 -1.30 -8.59
C LEU A 145 1.98 -0.83 -9.27
N HIS A 146 3.14 -1.29 -8.79
CA HIS A 146 4.46 -1.00 -9.39
C HIS A 146 4.74 -1.84 -10.65
N TYR A 147 3.92 -2.87 -10.89
CA TYR A 147 4.03 -3.81 -12.01
C TYR A 147 2.90 -3.63 -13.03
N ILE A 148 2.14 -2.54 -12.99
CA ILE A 148 1.14 -2.24 -14.04
C ILE A 148 1.89 -1.68 -15.25
N ASP A 149 2.37 -2.60 -16.08
CA ASP A 149 3.04 -2.38 -17.37
C ASP A 149 2.72 -3.52 -18.36
N GLU A 150 3.15 -3.38 -19.62
CA GLU A 150 2.86 -4.32 -20.71
C GLU A 150 3.29 -5.76 -20.42
N GLY A 151 4.39 -5.96 -19.69
CA GLY A 151 4.93 -7.30 -19.42
C GLY A 151 4.16 -8.07 -18.35
N HIS A 152 3.34 -7.40 -17.55
CA HIS A 152 2.68 -8.03 -16.39
C HIS A 152 1.16 -7.84 -16.38
N ILE A 153 0.59 -6.96 -17.21
CA ILE A 153 -0.86 -6.67 -17.21
C ILE A 153 -1.71 -7.95 -17.29
N ASP A 154 -1.36 -8.88 -18.17
CA ASP A 154 -2.12 -10.12 -18.34
C ASP A 154 -1.99 -11.05 -17.11
N LEU A 155 -0.84 -11.04 -16.42
CA LEU A 155 -0.64 -11.75 -15.16
C LEU A 155 -1.44 -11.12 -14.02
N LEU A 156 -1.50 -9.79 -13.95
CA LEU A 156 -2.26 -9.06 -12.93
C LEU A 156 -3.77 -9.32 -13.05
N LEU A 157 -4.31 -9.26 -14.28
CA LEU A 157 -5.72 -9.54 -14.55
C LEU A 157 -6.05 -11.02 -14.28
N LYS A 158 -5.16 -11.94 -14.65
CA LYS A 158 -5.30 -13.36 -14.30
C LYS A 158 -5.27 -13.59 -12.78
N TYR A 159 -4.40 -12.89 -12.05
CA TYR A 159 -4.35 -12.97 -10.59
C TYR A 159 -5.66 -12.47 -9.97
N ALA A 160 -6.24 -11.39 -10.49
CA ALA A 160 -7.54 -10.88 -10.02
C ALA A 160 -8.65 -11.94 -10.11
N ASP A 161 -8.64 -12.82 -11.12
CA ASP A 161 -9.61 -13.93 -11.20
C ASP A 161 -9.38 -15.05 -10.18
N SER A 162 -8.15 -15.17 -9.65
CA SER A 162 -7.83 -16.11 -8.57
C SER A 162 -8.06 -15.54 -7.17
N PHE A 163 -8.32 -14.23 -7.07
CA PHE A 163 -8.54 -13.56 -5.81
C PHE A 163 -9.89 -13.97 -5.21
N CYS A 164 -9.84 -14.59 -4.04
CA CYS A 164 -10.99 -14.98 -3.26
C CYS A 164 -10.69 -14.70 -1.78
N HIS A 165 -11.22 -13.60 -1.25
CA HIS A 165 -11.02 -13.20 0.14
C HIS A 165 -12.12 -12.24 0.60
N ASP A 166 -12.64 -12.44 1.81
CA ASP A 166 -13.76 -11.63 2.32
C ASP A 166 -13.32 -10.39 3.11
N ALA A 167 -12.04 -10.29 3.46
CA ALA A 167 -11.56 -9.15 4.24
C ALA A 167 -11.61 -7.83 3.44
N TYR A 168 -12.13 -6.79 4.09
CA TYR A 168 -12.55 -5.54 3.44
C TYR A 168 -11.40 -4.79 2.76
N TYR A 169 -10.27 -4.63 3.45
CA TYR A 169 -9.11 -3.90 2.95
C TYR A 169 -8.36 -4.66 1.86
N ALA A 170 -8.36 -5.99 1.88
CA ALA A 170 -7.83 -6.79 0.78
C ALA A 170 -8.68 -6.62 -0.50
N ARG A 171 -10.00 -6.74 -0.38
CA ARG A 171 -10.93 -6.49 -1.51
C ARG A 171 -10.82 -5.07 -2.04
N MET A 172 -10.62 -4.08 -1.15
CA MET A 172 -10.42 -2.69 -1.53
C MET A 172 -9.14 -2.47 -2.35
N ALA A 173 -8.03 -3.13 -1.96
CA ALA A 173 -6.79 -3.08 -2.71
C ALA A 173 -6.92 -3.74 -4.09
N MET A 174 -7.63 -4.88 -4.18
CA MET A 174 -7.91 -5.53 -5.46
C MET A 174 -8.70 -4.62 -6.40
N ALA A 175 -9.78 -4.03 -5.89
CA ALA A 175 -10.59 -3.07 -6.64
C ALA A 175 -9.78 -1.85 -7.09
N TRP A 176 -8.88 -1.36 -6.24
CA TRP A 176 -7.99 -0.26 -6.60
C TRP A 176 -7.00 -0.66 -7.69
N MET A 177 -6.36 -1.82 -7.58
CA MET A 177 -5.43 -2.35 -8.58
C MET A 177 -6.09 -2.43 -9.96
N ILE A 178 -7.28 -3.03 -10.04
CA ILE A 178 -8.04 -3.13 -11.30
C ILE A 178 -8.37 -1.75 -11.87
N SER A 179 -8.74 -0.78 -11.03
CA SER A 179 -9.03 0.58 -11.52
C SER A 179 -7.80 1.27 -12.14
N ILE A 180 -6.60 1.01 -11.60
CA ILE A 180 -5.36 1.55 -12.17
C ILE A 180 -4.96 0.79 -13.43
N CYS A 181 -5.17 -0.53 -13.47
CA CYS A 181 -5.06 -1.32 -14.71
C CYS A 181 -5.95 -0.74 -15.80
N PHE A 182 -7.20 -0.40 -15.49
CA PHE A 182 -8.12 0.19 -16.48
C PHE A 182 -7.64 1.55 -16.98
N VAL A 183 -7.12 2.41 -16.09
CA VAL A 183 -6.57 3.72 -16.49
C VAL A 183 -5.37 3.59 -17.43
N LYS A 184 -4.53 2.57 -17.27
CA LYS A 184 -3.31 2.38 -18.07
C LYS A 184 -3.52 1.49 -19.31
N PHE A 185 -4.37 0.48 -19.20
CA PHE A 185 -4.65 -0.55 -20.19
C PHE A 185 -6.17 -0.75 -20.32
N PRO A 186 -6.89 0.26 -20.84
CA PRO A 186 -8.35 0.27 -20.85
C PRO A 186 -8.95 -0.89 -21.65
N GLU A 187 -8.37 -1.24 -22.81
CA GLU A 187 -8.87 -2.31 -23.66
C GLU A 187 -8.74 -3.69 -22.98
N LYS A 188 -7.54 -4.06 -22.55
CA LYS A 188 -7.28 -5.32 -21.83
C LYS A 188 -8.12 -5.44 -20.56
N THR A 189 -8.20 -4.36 -19.78
CA THR A 189 -8.95 -4.39 -18.51
C THR A 189 -10.46 -4.39 -18.73
N MET A 190 -10.98 -3.71 -19.77
CA MET A 190 -12.39 -3.78 -20.14
C MET A 190 -12.77 -5.20 -20.56
N GLU A 191 -11.95 -5.84 -21.37
CA GLU A 191 -12.20 -7.23 -21.79
C GLU A 191 -12.21 -8.19 -20.60
N TYR A 192 -11.24 -8.04 -19.70
CA TYR A 192 -11.24 -8.75 -18.43
C TYR A 192 -12.53 -8.54 -17.62
N LEU A 193 -13.00 -7.28 -17.46
CA LEU A 193 -14.18 -6.97 -16.66
C LEU A 193 -15.48 -7.57 -17.22
N LYS A 194 -15.56 -7.85 -18.53
CA LYS A 194 -16.73 -8.55 -19.11
C LYS A 194 -16.81 -10.01 -18.68
N HIS A 195 -15.65 -10.64 -18.41
CA HIS A 195 -15.54 -12.08 -18.15
C HIS A 195 -15.00 -12.43 -16.75
N SER A 196 -14.75 -11.42 -15.92
CA SER A 196 -14.13 -11.53 -14.59
C SER A 196 -14.88 -12.49 -13.66
N LYS A 197 -14.12 -13.27 -12.89
CA LYS A 197 -14.62 -14.20 -11.86
C LYS A 197 -14.70 -13.60 -10.45
N LEU A 198 -14.42 -12.32 -10.30
CA LEU A 198 -14.51 -11.62 -9.02
C LEU A 198 -15.90 -11.74 -8.41
N ASP A 199 -15.94 -11.80 -7.08
CA ASP A 199 -17.17 -11.64 -6.32
C ASP A 199 -17.84 -10.29 -6.63
N ASN A 200 -19.16 -10.22 -6.46
CA ASN A 200 -19.94 -9.04 -6.79
C ASN A 200 -19.47 -7.79 -6.08
N TRP A 201 -19.00 -7.90 -4.83
CA TRP A 201 -18.56 -6.75 -4.06
C TRP A 201 -17.27 -6.17 -4.66
N THR A 202 -16.25 -7.01 -4.86
CA THR A 202 -14.95 -6.57 -5.39
C THR A 202 -15.07 -6.08 -6.82
N TYR A 203 -15.89 -6.77 -7.63
CA TYR A 203 -16.19 -6.37 -9.00
C TYR A 203 -16.83 -4.99 -9.06
N ASN A 204 -17.94 -4.79 -8.33
CA ASN A 204 -18.65 -3.51 -8.32
C ASN A 204 -17.80 -2.38 -7.74
N LYS A 205 -16.94 -2.68 -6.75
CA LYS A 205 -15.99 -1.71 -6.20
C LYS A 205 -14.93 -1.30 -7.22
N SER A 206 -14.46 -2.24 -8.05
CA SER A 206 -13.54 -1.98 -9.16
C SER A 206 -14.16 -1.00 -10.16
N LEU A 207 -15.41 -1.27 -10.57
CA LEU A 207 -16.16 -0.36 -11.45
C LEU A 207 -16.32 1.04 -10.83
N GLN A 208 -16.71 1.10 -9.55
CA GLN A 208 -16.84 2.37 -8.83
C GLN A 208 -15.54 3.17 -8.87
N LYS A 209 -14.40 2.56 -8.49
CA LYS A 209 -13.10 3.24 -8.47
C LYS A 209 -12.66 3.71 -9.85
N THR A 210 -12.92 2.92 -10.89
CA THR A 210 -12.65 3.33 -12.28
C THR A 210 -13.51 4.53 -12.67
N ILE A 211 -14.79 4.56 -12.29
CA ILE A 211 -15.70 5.68 -12.58
C ILE A 211 -15.31 6.97 -11.85
N GLU A 212 -14.79 6.87 -10.62
CA GLU A 212 -14.33 8.01 -9.82
C GLU A 212 -13.06 8.66 -10.40
N SER A 213 -12.30 7.95 -11.24
CA SER A 213 -11.11 8.50 -11.90
C SER A 213 -11.46 9.64 -12.87
N LEU A 214 -10.77 10.76 -12.75
CA LEU A 214 -10.88 11.88 -13.70
C LEU A 214 -10.25 11.59 -15.07
N ARG A 215 -9.49 10.49 -15.18
CA ARG A 215 -8.81 10.09 -16.44
C ARG A 215 -9.71 9.28 -17.38
N ILE A 216 -10.89 8.89 -16.93
CA ILE A 216 -11.84 8.12 -17.72
C ILE A 216 -12.90 9.08 -18.27
N ASP A 217 -13.22 8.97 -19.56
CA ASP A 217 -14.21 9.82 -20.20
C ASP A 217 -15.65 9.43 -19.81
N LYS A 218 -16.60 10.33 -20.08
CA LYS A 218 -18.01 10.15 -19.71
C LYS A 218 -18.64 8.91 -20.34
N ARG A 219 -18.38 8.64 -21.63
CA ARG A 219 -18.97 7.51 -22.36
C ARG A 219 -18.52 6.20 -21.75
N THR A 220 -17.22 6.07 -21.45
CA THR A 220 -16.69 4.87 -20.79
C THR A 220 -17.28 4.68 -19.39
N LYS A 221 -17.47 5.77 -18.62
CA LYS A 221 -18.14 5.69 -17.31
C LYS A 221 -19.59 5.20 -17.41
N ASP A 222 -20.33 5.63 -18.43
CA ASP A 222 -21.71 5.20 -18.64
C ASP A 222 -21.79 3.70 -18.97
N VAL A 223 -20.85 3.18 -19.76
CA VAL A 223 -20.71 1.73 -19.99
C VAL A 223 -20.45 0.98 -18.68
N LEU A 224 -19.44 1.42 -17.90
CA LEU A 224 -19.10 0.77 -16.63
C LEU A 224 -20.26 0.78 -15.63
N ARG A 225 -21.10 1.82 -15.62
CA ARG A 225 -22.32 1.87 -14.77
C ARG A 225 -23.31 0.76 -15.13
N SER A 226 -23.46 0.46 -16.42
CA SER A 226 -24.36 -0.60 -16.89
C SER A 226 -23.85 -2.01 -16.59
N MET A 227 -22.56 -2.17 -16.28
CA MET A 227 -21.93 -3.48 -16.01
C MET A 227 -22.09 -3.97 -14.56
N LYS A 228 -22.65 -3.17 -13.64
CA LYS A 228 -22.78 -3.56 -12.22
C LYS A 228 -23.51 -4.90 -12.05
N ARG A 229 -22.94 -5.79 -11.24
CA ARG A 229 -23.53 -7.08 -10.86
C ARG A 229 -24.48 -6.90 -9.66
N ARG A 230 -25.51 -7.75 -9.57
CA ARG A 230 -26.42 -7.84 -8.42
C ARG A 230 -25.95 -8.96 -7.51
#